data_AF-A0AAW4JZB0-F1
#
_entry.id   AF-A0AAW4JZB0-F1
#
_cell.length_a   1.000
_cell.length_b   1.000
_cell.length_c   1.000
_cell.angle_alpha   90.00
_cell.angle_beta   90.00
_cell.angle_gamma   90.00
#
_symmetry.space_group_name_H-M   'P 1'
#
loop_
_entity.id
_entity.type
_entity.pdbx_description
1 polymer ?
#
loop_
_entity_poly.entity_id
_entity_poly.type
_entity_poly.pdbx_seq_one_letter_code
_entity_poly.pdbx_strand_id
1 'polypeptide(L)'
;MKENYNILNIPQDLVEDLTTVKRINTNSQGWFDLASIREIQFGSIQIGPFKTKENGQYYTNSFGLILNSEIYDESHEILVWLPRLQHYGTWDSSHDELHIFPNQTWTSMKSDLIPFIEAQWGTYEGANKIKHLTIKGISKYADAFDFIPYHLNETVEKLSDDQLINFLDQYENTILRHPNVSTLDEAYFALAKVYFRLGQKDPNQKNVWKEKCLQILNYYPQGRFHREKDAAEICVWASAEFGLKVFKNLLEKDKRQPEYAGGASLVSAFLIHFPDQWESILEISKVKTNTIGTLHSIETAKTWALNVANNALAAKLKQNQNVMELISKLLTQIEEFILSAPLGEFSEQEIHEIRHKKIVDRLTQGWEYLKKKEYSKVEELLNSIFAAYEKDGEALFLDARLFWLKSGSAEEGMKRAEKNLLLASNGDRLGRGRLYNLIGCALDELGKWEEALLSFQKAEELSPQDSIYVANLAEIFWKLGNKTSAGRYAKKAKSMGNQSEIVETIFRETTKNSPKE
;
A
#
# COMPACT_ATOMS: atom_id res chain seq x y z
N MET A 1 -9.23 -24.72 -19.24
CA MET A 1 -8.60 -25.62 -20.21
C MET A 1 -7.21 -25.08 -20.47
N LYS A 2 -6.17 -25.88 -20.17
CA LYS A 2 -4.76 -25.54 -20.46
C LYS A 2 -4.62 -25.52 -21.98
N GLU A 3 -4.70 -24.34 -22.59
CA GLU A 3 -4.42 -24.21 -23.99
C GLU A 3 -2.94 -24.53 -24.23
N ASN A 4 -2.76 -25.53 -25.08
CA ASN A 4 -1.53 -25.93 -25.75
C ASN A 4 -0.76 -24.72 -26.30
N TYR A 5 0.09 -24.11 -25.49
CA TYR A 5 1.28 -23.43 -26.01
C TYR A 5 2.25 -24.51 -26.45
N ASN A 6 2.01 -25.03 -27.65
CA ASN A 6 2.96 -25.72 -28.52
C ASN A 6 4.22 -26.29 -27.83
N ILE A 7 4.19 -27.60 -27.57
CA ILE A 7 5.36 -28.49 -27.58
C ILE A 7 6.09 -28.46 -28.96
N LEU A 8 5.70 -27.60 -29.90
CA LEU A 8 6.25 -27.51 -31.24
C LEU A 8 7.44 -26.56 -31.26
N ASN A 9 8.60 -27.11 -30.87
CA ASN A 9 9.96 -26.80 -31.33
C ASN A 9 11.02 -27.12 -30.26
N ILE A 10 10.73 -27.93 -29.24
CA ILE A 10 11.78 -28.51 -28.39
C ILE A 10 12.49 -29.61 -29.21
N PRO A 11 13.82 -29.64 -29.29
CA PRO A 11 14.53 -30.66 -30.07
C PRO A 11 14.24 -32.08 -29.57
N GLN A 12 13.99 -33.01 -30.50
CA GLN A 12 13.58 -34.37 -30.16
C GLN A 12 14.64 -35.11 -29.33
N ASP A 13 15.92 -34.87 -29.61
CA ASP A 13 17.03 -35.46 -28.87
C ASP A 13 17.13 -34.96 -27.42
N LEU A 14 16.66 -33.73 -27.14
CA LEU A 14 16.48 -33.20 -25.79
C LEU A 14 15.34 -33.92 -25.06
N VAL A 15 14.18 -34.05 -25.72
CA VAL A 15 12.97 -34.66 -25.15
C VAL A 15 13.22 -36.12 -24.75
N GLU A 16 13.93 -36.87 -25.58
CA GLU A 16 14.25 -38.29 -25.33
C GLU A 16 15.20 -38.49 -24.14
N ASP A 17 16.07 -37.51 -23.85
CA ASP A 17 17.11 -37.63 -22.83
C ASP A 17 16.69 -37.09 -21.44
N LEU A 18 15.89 -36.02 -21.41
CA LEU A 18 15.46 -35.34 -20.18
C LEU A 18 14.23 -35.99 -19.54
N THR A 19 14.34 -37.27 -19.18
CA THR A 19 13.22 -38.01 -18.55
C THR A 19 13.16 -37.84 -17.03
N THR A 20 14.28 -37.55 -16.38
CA THR A 20 14.41 -37.34 -14.94
C THR A 20 15.34 -36.17 -14.65
N VAL A 21 15.20 -35.56 -13.48
CA VAL A 21 16.15 -34.55 -12.99
C VAL A 21 17.55 -35.17 -12.86
N LYS A 22 18.58 -34.43 -13.29
CA LYS A 22 19.99 -34.86 -13.22
C LYS A 22 20.84 -33.76 -12.59
N ARG A 23 21.63 -34.10 -11.57
CA ARG A 23 22.57 -33.15 -10.94
C ARG A 23 23.87 -33.04 -11.72
N ILE A 24 24.30 -31.83 -11.98
CA ILE A 24 25.57 -31.46 -12.61
C ILE A 24 26.40 -30.72 -11.56
N ASN A 25 27.59 -31.22 -11.24
CA ASN A 25 28.51 -30.55 -10.32
C ASN A 25 29.56 -29.79 -11.15
N THR A 26 29.74 -28.51 -10.85
CA THR A 26 30.74 -27.66 -11.51
C THR A 26 31.91 -27.38 -10.56
N ASN A 27 33.03 -26.92 -11.13
CA ASN A 27 34.22 -26.63 -10.34
C ASN A 27 34.18 -25.21 -9.74
N SER A 28 33.37 -24.30 -10.30
CA SER A 28 33.39 -22.89 -9.92
C SER A 28 32.07 -22.33 -9.40
N GLN A 29 30.92 -22.90 -9.80
CA GLN A 29 29.58 -22.37 -9.49
C GLN A 29 28.70 -23.35 -8.70
N GLY A 30 29.31 -24.33 -8.02
CA GLY A 30 28.56 -25.32 -7.23
C GLY A 30 27.81 -26.33 -8.10
N TRP A 31 26.63 -26.77 -7.66
CA TRP A 31 25.79 -27.71 -8.42
C TRP A 31 24.59 -27.05 -9.10
N PHE A 32 24.15 -27.67 -10.20
CA PHE A 32 22.93 -27.34 -10.95
C PHE A 32 22.10 -28.60 -11.15
N ASP A 33 20.80 -28.53 -10.90
CA ASP A 33 19.89 -29.61 -11.30
C ASP A 33 19.29 -29.30 -12.67
N LEU A 34 19.54 -30.19 -13.62
CA LEU A 34 18.96 -30.17 -14.95
C LEU A 34 17.52 -30.67 -14.87
N ALA A 35 16.57 -29.88 -15.37
CA ALA A 35 15.15 -30.17 -15.34
C ALA A 35 14.80 -31.42 -16.16
N SER A 36 13.79 -32.18 -15.73
CA SER A 36 13.13 -33.11 -16.64
C SER A 36 12.26 -32.35 -17.65
N ILE A 37 11.85 -33.01 -18.72
CA ILE A 37 10.97 -32.44 -19.75
C ILE A 37 9.63 -31.93 -19.19
N ARG A 38 9.18 -32.46 -18.03
CA ARG A 38 7.96 -32.02 -17.35
C ARG A 38 8.15 -30.78 -16.48
N GLU A 39 9.40 -30.44 -16.19
CA GLU A 39 9.80 -29.36 -15.28
C GLU A 39 10.47 -28.19 -16.01
N ILE A 40 10.80 -28.34 -17.31
CA ILE A 40 11.29 -27.25 -18.16
C ILE A 40 10.33 -26.07 -18.07
N GLN A 41 10.88 -24.91 -17.74
CA GLN A 41 10.11 -23.67 -17.65
C GLN A 41 10.14 -22.93 -18.97
N PHE A 42 8.96 -22.53 -19.45
CA PHE A 42 8.85 -21.57 -20.53
C PHE A 42 9.04 -20.16 -19.96
N GLY A 43 9.94 -19.40 -20.57
CA GLY A 43 10.27 -18.05 -20.15
C GLY A 43 10.51 -17.11 -21.33
N SER A 44 11.05 -15.94 -21.03
CA SER A 44 11.50 -14.99 -22.03
C SER A 44 12.83 -14.39 -21.61
N ILE A 45 13.73 -14.25 -22.58
CA ILE A 45 15.03 -13.61 -22.40
C ILE A 45 14.94 -12.18 -22.93
N GLN A 46 15.41 -11.25 -22.10
CA GLN A 46 15.53 -9.83 -22.41
C GLN A 46 16.97 -9.50 -22.81
N ILE A 47 17.15 -8.78 -23.92
CA ILE A 47 18.46 -8.30 -24.38
C ILE A 47 18.40 -6.89 -24.96
N GLY A 48 19.57 -6.26 -25.06
CA GLY A 48 19.71 -4.89 -25.52
C GLY A 48 19.32 -3.90 -24.41
N PRO A 49 18.95 -2.64 -24.73
CA PRO A 49 19.04 -2.03 -26.04
C PRO A 49 20.49 -2.03 -26.56
N PHE A 50 20.68 -2.18 -27.87
CA PHE A 50 22.01 -2.23 -28.49
C PHE A 50 22.53 -0.85 -28.87
N LYS A 51 21.64 0.15 -28.94
CA LYS A 51 21.98 1.54 -29.26
C LYS A 51 21.38 2.48 -28.23
N THR A 52 22.11 3.55 -27.90
CA THR A 52 21.66 4.59 -26.95
C THR A 52 20.37 5.31 -27.33
N LYS A 53 19.93 5.23 -28.60
CA LYS A 53 18.69 5.84 -29.10
C LYS A 53 17.49 4.89 -29.15
N GLU A 54 17.68 3.60 -28.83
CA GLU A 54 16.56 2.65 -28.79
C GLU A 54 15.73 2.87 -27.53
N ASN A 55 14.44 3.13 -27.71
CA ASN A 55 13.49 3.38 -26.61
C ASN A 55 12.64 2.13 -26.36
N GLY A 56 13.29 1.03 -26.03
CA GLY A 56 12.65 -0.25 -25.76
C GLY A 56 13.68 -1.37 -25.69
N GLN A 57 13.19 -2.59 -25.51
CA GLN A 57 14.05 -3.75 -25.38
C GLN A 57 13.56 -4.92 -26.23
N TYR A 58 14.46 -5.87 -26.46
CA TYR A 58 14.19 -7.03 -27.30
C TYR A 58 13.94 -8.26 -26.43
N TYR A 59 12.94 -9.03 -26.80
CA TYR A 59 12.54 -10.24 -26.09
C TYR A 59 12.50 -11.43 -27.04
N THR A 60 12.92 -12.60 -26.57
CA THR A 60 12.72 -13.88 -27.25
C THR A 60 12.22 -14.90 -26.26
N ASN A 61 11.41 -15.85 -26.72
CA ASN A 61 11.01 -16.97 -25.89
C ASN A 61 12.20 -17.89 -25.61
N SER A 62 12.15 -18.55 -24.45
CA SER A 62 13.15 -19.52 -24.01
C SER A 62 12.49 -20.70 -23.31
N PHE A 63 13.15 -21.84 -23.34
CA PHE A 63 12.88 -22.99 -22.49
C PHE A 63 14.10 -23.17 -21.57
N GLY A 64 13.92 -22.88 -20.28
CA GLY A 64 14.93 -23.03 -19.25
C GLY A 64 15.16 -24.49 -18.89
N LEU A 65 16.40 -24.94 -19.04
CA LEU A 65 16.80 -26.33 -18.84
C LEU A 65 17.33 -26.60 -17.43
N ILE A 66 17.65 -25.57 -16.67
CA ILE A 66 18.03 -25.68 -15.25
C ILE A 66 16.77 -25.57 -14.40
N LEU A 67 16.62 -26.44 -13.41
CA LEU A 67 15.53 -26.40 -12.43
C LEU A 67 15.90 -25.50 -11.26
N ASN A 68 17.07 -25.74 -10.66
CA ASN A 68 17.62 -24.93 -9.59
C ASN A 68 19.15 -25.07 -9.54
N SER A 69 19.76 -24.24 -8.70
CA SER A 69 21.21 -24.20 -8.51
C SER A 69 21.57 -23.90 -7.05
N GLU A 70 22.80 -24.25 -6.67
CA GLU A 70 23.32 -24.00 -5.33
C GLU A 70 23.43 -22.51 -4.99
N ILE A 71 23.82 -21.69 -5.97
CA ILE A 71 24.17 -20.29 -5.77
C ILE A 71 23.01 -19.35 -6.12
N TYR A 72 22.22 -19.69 -7.14
CA TYR A 72 21.24 -18.78 -7.76
C TYR A 72 19.79 -19.27 -7.62
N ASP A 73 19.54 -20.27 -6.77
CA ASP A 73 18.22 -20.88 -6.56
C ASP A 73 17.53 -21.24 -7.90
N GLU A 74 16.29 -20.80 -8.12
CA GLU A 74 15.46 -21.04 -9.31
C GLU A 74 15.84 -20.14 -10.51
N SER A 75 17.08 -20.29 -11.01
CA SER A 75 17.58 -19.57 -12.19
C SER A 75 17.55 -20.45 -13.44
N HIS A 76 16.36 -20.54 -14.04
CA HIS A 76 16.08 -21.48 -15.12
C HIS A 76 16.79 -21.12 -16.44
N GLU A 77 17.14 -19.86 -16.63
CA GLU A 77 17.68 -19.30 -17.86
C GLU A 77 19.21 -19.46 -18.01
N ILE A 78 19.87 -20.07 -17.02
CA ILE A 78 21.31 -20.36 -17.04
C ILE A 78 21.70 -21.23 -18.24
N LEU A 79 20.84 -22.16 -18.63
CA LEU A 79 20.97 -22.92 -19.87
C LEU A 79 19.60 -23.00 -20.53
N VAL A 80 19.50 -22.56 -21.78
CA VAL A 80 18.22 -22.43 -22.47
C VAL A 80 18.22 -23.06 -23.85
N TRP A 81 17.04 -23.49 -24.28
CA TRP A 81 16.69 -23.65 -25.68
C TRP A 81 15.89 -22.44 -26.18
N LEU A 82 16.32 -21.85 -27.30
CA LEU A 82 15.71 -20.67 -27.90
C LEU A 82 14.96 -21.08 -29.19
N PRO A 83 13.64 -21.31 -29.14
CA PRO A 83 12.90 -21.93 -30.25
C PRO A 83 12.89 -21.09 -31.54
N ARG A 84 12.85 -19.75 -31.43
CA ARG A 84 12.85 -18.86 -32.60
C ARG A 84 14.24 -18.68 -33.21
N LEU A 85 15.30 -18.82 -32.40
CA LEU A 85 16.67 -18.84 -32.91
C LEU A 85 17.07 -20.23 -33.40
N GLN A 86 16.43 -21.30 -32.92
CA GLN A 86 16.83 -22.69 -33.07
C GLN A 86 18.26 -22.95 -32.56
N HIS A 87 18.59 -22.37 -31.40
CA HIS A 87 19.90 -22.49 -30.78
C HIS A 87 19.77 -22.76 -29.28
N TYR A 88 20.72 -23.51 -28.74
CA TYR A 88 20.98 -23.50 -27.31
C TYR A 88 21.77 -22.25 -26.93
N GLY A 89 21.66 -21.82 -25.68
CA GLY A 89 22.39 -20.67 -25.17
C GLY A 89 22.39 -20.58 -23.65
N THR A 90 23.02 -19.52 -23.16
CA THR A 90 23.03 -19.09 -21.76
C THR A 90 22.76 -17.59 -21.71
N TRP A 91 22.06 -17.14 -20.67
CA TRP A 91 21.68 -15.73 -20.50
C TRP A 91 22.23 -15.17 -19.19
N ASP A 92 23.06 -14.15 -19.31
CA ASP A 92 23.49 -13.33 -18.18
C ASP A 92 22.46 -12.22 -17.97
N SER A 93 21.56 -12.43 -17.00
CA SER A 93 20.51 -11.48 -16.64
C SER A 93 21.05 -10.22 -15.95
N SER A 94 22.30 -10.23 -15.45
CA SER A 94 22.90 -9.05 -14.81
C SER A 94 23.45 -8.05 -15.82
N HIS A 95 23.78 -8.52 -17.03
CA HIS A 95 24.30 -7.69 -18.13
C HIS A 95 23.39 -7.68 -19.37
N ASP A 96 22.22 -8.31 -19.32
CA ASP A 96 21.30 -8.50 -20.45
C ASP A 96 21.98 -9.15 -21.68
N GLU A 97 22.95 -10.05 -21.45
CA GLU A 97 23.75 -10.70 -22.50
C GLU A 97 23.27 -12.12 -22.80
N LEU A 98 22.89 -12.36 -24.05
CA LEU A 98 22.56 -13.69 -24.54
C LEU A 98 23.72 -14.27 -25.36
N HIS A 99 24.27 -15.38 -24.88
CA HIS A 99 25.30 -16.15 -25.59
C HIS A 99 24.64 -17.38 -26.23
N ILE A 100 24.70 -17.48 -27.54
CA ILE A 100 24.20 -18.65 -28.28
C ILE A 100 25.34 -19.62 -28.61
N PHE A 101 25.00 -20.88 -28.83
CA PHE A 101 25.93 -21.95 -29.21
C PHE A 101 25.64 -22.44 -30.65
N PRO A 102 26.19 -21.79 -31.69
CA PRO A 102 26.00 -22.21 -33.07
C PRO A 102 26.49 -23.63 -33.35
N ASN A 103 25.75 -24.36 -34.19
CA ASN A 103 26.09 -25.72 -34.63
C ASN A 103 26.15 -26.76 -33.50
N GLN A 104 25.49 -26.52 -32.37
CA GLN A 104 25.34 -27.49 -31.28
C GLN A 104 23.95 -28.12 -31.29
N THR A 105 23.88 -29.40 -30.95
CA THR A 105 22.63 -30.15 -30.68
C THR A 105 22.63 -30.64 -29.25
N TRP A 106 21.49 -31.11 -28.72
CA TRP A 106 21.51 -31.71 -27.39
C TRP A 106 22.47 -32.91 -27.34
N THR A 107 22.43 -33.72 -28.40
CA THR A 107 23.31 -34.90 -28.53
C THR A 107 24.80 -34.54 -28.46
N SER A 108 25.22 -33.39 -29.02
CA SER A 108 26.63 -32.96 -28.92
C SER A 108 26.99 -32.38 -27.55
N MET A 109 26.01 -31.82 -26.82
CA MET A 109 26.24 -31.14 -25.55
C MET A 109 26.16 -32.09 -24.34
N LYS A 110 25.25 -33.07 -24.36
CA LYS A 110 24.84 -33.82 -23.16
C LYS A 110 25.93 -34.66 -22.48
N SER A 111 27.03 -34.96 -23.17
CA SER A 111 28.16 -35.68 -22.59
C SER A 111 28.96 -34.82 -21.60
N ASP A 112 28.95 -33.50 -21.78
CA ASP A 112 29.58 -32.54 -20.87
C ASP A 112 28.90 -31.16 -20.98
N LEU A 113 27.99 -30.87 -20.06
CA LEU A 113 27.21 -29.63 -20.04
C LEU A 113 27.92 -28.49 -19.30
N ILE A 114 28.99 -28.78 -18.56
CA ILE A 114 29.65 -27.81 -17.67
C ILE A 114 30.16 -26.59 -18.48
N PRO A 115 30.86 -26.76 -19.62
CA PRO A 115 31.35 -25.61 -20.39
C PRO A 115 30.24 -24.72 -20.96
N PHE A 116 29.04 -25.25 -21.17
CA PHE A 116 27.89 -24.51 -21.70
C PHE A 116 27.18 -23.72 -20.61
N ILE A 117 27.00 -24.33 -19.44
CA ILE A 117 26.46 -23.66 -18.25
C ILE A 117 27.39 -22.53 -17.83
N GLU A 118 28.70 -22.79 -17.79
CA GLU A 118 29.68 -21.82 -17.29
C GLU A 118 30.06 -20.71 -18.30
N ALA A 119 29.57 -20.78 -19.53
CA ALA A 119 29.98 -19.88 -20.60
C ALA A 119 29.70 -18.39 -20.32
N GLN A 120 28.65 -18.09 -19.55
CA GLN A 120 28.28 -16.72 -19.18
C GLN A 120 29.29 -16.05 -18.22
N TRP A 121 29.99 -16.81 -17.38
CA TRP A 121 30.94 -16.26 -16.40
C TRP A 121 32.38 -16.17 -16.93
N GLY A 122 32.64 -16.68 -18.14
CA GLY A 122 33.97 -16.63 -18.75
C GLY A 122 35.05 -17.48 -18.03
N THR A 123 34.65 -18.42 -17.17
CA THR A 123 35.55 -19.21 -16.31
C THR A 123 36.35 -20.30 -17.03
N TYR A 124 36.06 -20.57 -18.31
CA TYR A 124 36.73 -21.60 -19.10
C TYR A 124 37.80 -21.02 -20.05
N GLU A 125 39.08 -21.25 -19.71
CA GLU A 125 40.26 -20.92 -20.53
C GLU A 125 40.87 -22.15 -21.23
N GLY A 126 41.66 -21.93 -22.29
CA GLY A 126 42.44 -22.98 -22.95
C GLY A 126 41.62 -24.00 -23.73
N ALA A 127 41.95 -25.30 -23.61
CA ALA A 127 41.40 -26.40 -24.42
C ALA A 127 39.91 -26.70 -24.16
N ASN A 128 39.36 -26.20 -23.06
CA ASN A 128 37.98 -26.46 -22.65
C ASN A 128 37.03 -25.27 -22.95
N LYS A 129 37.54 -24.20 -23.59
CA LYS A 129 36.73 -23.04 -23.97
C LYS A 129 35.80 -23.38 -25.13
N ILE A 130 34.49 -23.29 -24.90
CA ILE A 130 33.52 -23.45 -25.98
C ILE A 130 33.38 -22.18 -26.82
N LYS A 131 33.12 -22.36 -28.11
CA LYS A 131 32.81 -21.26 -29.02
C LYS A 131 31.35 -20.89 -28.86
N HIS A 132 31.09 -19.70 -28.32
CA HIS A 132 29.77 -19.09 -28.27
C HIS A 132 29.75 -17.77 -29.05
N LEU A 133 28.56 -17.23 -29.29
CA LEU A 133 28.35 -15.96 -29.98
C LEU A 133 27.42 -15.09 -29.13
N THR A 134 27.91 -13.97 -28.61
CA THR A 134 27.07 -12.99 -27.90
C THR A 134 26.23 -12.22 -28.91
N ILE A 135 24.92 -12.15 -28.69
CA ILE A 135 24.03 -11.34 -29.52
C ILE A 135 24.25 -9.85 -29.19
N LYS A 136 24.86 -9.12 -30.12
CA LYS A 136 25.13 -7.67 -30.01
C LYS A 136 24.23 -6.79 -30.88
N GLY A 137 23.20 -7.38 -31.46
CA GLY A 137 22.26 -6.73 -32.37
C GLY A 137 21.37 -7.73 -33.11
N ILE A 138 20.18 -7.29 -33.50
CA ILE A 138 19.15 -8.18 -34.06
C ILE A 138 19.21 -8.41 -35.57
N SER A 139 20.08 -7.70 -36.32
CA SER A 139 20.06 -7.75 -37.80
C SER A 139 20.12 -9.16 -38.40
N LYS A 140 20.89 -10.07 -37.78
CA LYS A 140 21.02 -11.47 -38.22
C LYS A 140 19.83 -12.35 -37.80
N TYR A 141 19.08 -11.94 -36.78
CA TYR A 141 18.04 -12.72 -36.12
C TYR A 141 16.75 -11.90 -35.95
N ALA A 142 16.43 -11.03 -36.91
CA ALA A 142 15.38 -10.01 -36.75
C ALA A 142 14.01 -10.65 -36.41
N ASP A 143 13.68 -11.76 -37.07
CA ASP A 143 12.42 -12.49 -36.87
C ASP A 143 12.39 -13.33 -35.58
N ALA A 144 13.51 -13.40 -34.84
CA ALA A 144 13.60 -14.17 -33.60
C ALA A 144 13.33 -13.34 -32.35
N PHE A 145 13.27 -12.01 -32.48
CA PHE A 145 13.07 -11.09 -31.36
C PHE A 145 11.84 -10.22 -31.56
N ASP A 146 11.23 -9.86 -30.45
CA ASP A 146 10.14 -8.90 -30.35
C ASP A 146 10.65 -7.64 -29.69
N PHE A 147 10.50 -6.50 -30.37
CA PHE A 147 10.84 -5.20 -29.80
C PHE A 147 9.63 -4.63 -29.05
N ILE A 148 9.79 -4.40 -27.75
CA ILE A 148 8.75 -3.82 -26.89
C ILE A 148 9.23 -2.44 -26.43
N PRO A 149 8.55 -1.34 -26.82
CA PRO A 149 8.91 0.00 -26.38
C PRO A 149 8.75 0.20 -24.86
N TYR A 150 9.55 1.09 -24.29
CA TYR A 150 9.30 1.61 -22.94
C TYR A 150 8.12 2.59 -22.95
N HIS A 151 7.55 2.89 -21.78
CA HIS A 151 6.53 3.94 -21.60
C HIS A 151 5.24 3.74 -22.41
N LEU A 152 4.85 2.49 -22.67
CA LEU A 152 3.61 2.18 -23.39
C LEU A 152 2.37 2.68 -22.62
N ASN A 153 2.38 2.70 -21.28
CA ASN A 153 1.26 3.24 -20.51
C ASN A 153 1.05 4.74 -20.79
N GLU A 154 2.12 5.54 -20.81
CA GLU A 154 2.03 6.98 -21.16
C GLU A 154 1.58 7.19 -22.60
N THR A 155 1.96 6.28 -23.49
CA THR A 155 1.51 6.29 -24.89
C THR A 155 -0.01 6.11 -24.93
N VAL A 156 -0.53 5.07 -24.27
CA VAL A 156 -1.97 4.78 -24.22
C VAL A 156 -2.78 5.93 -23.60
N GLU A 157 -2.24 6.63 -22.60
CA GLU A 157 -2.90 7.80 -21.99
C GLU A 157 -3.14 8.95 -22.97
N LYS A 158 -2.28 9.09 -23.99
CA LYS A 158 -2.38 10.13 -25.02
C LYS A 158 -3.25 9.73 -26.21
N LEU A 159 -3.60 8.44 -26.34
CA LEU A 159 -4.41 7.95 -27.45
C LEU A 159 -5.89 8.29 -27.28
N SER A 160 -6.53 8.70 -28.38
CA SER A 160 -7.98 8.70 -28.48
C SER A 160 -8.49 7.26 -28.60
N ASP A 161 -9.78 7.06 -28.32
CA ASP A 161 -10.34 5.71 -28.34
C ASP A 161 -10.33 5.05 -29.73
N ASP A 162 -10.40 5.84 -30.81
CA ASP A 162 -10.36 5.33 -32.19
C ASP A 162 -8.96 4.81 -32.58
N GLN A 163 -7.92 5.21 -31.84
CA GLN A 163 -6.53 4.78 -32.06
C GLN A 163 -6.18 3.49 -31.32
N LEU A 164 -7.06 3.01 -30.43
CA LEU A 164 -6.78 1.87 -29.56
C LEU A 164 -6.66 0.54 -30.32
N ILE A 165 -7.43 0.35 -31.39
CA ILE A 165 -7.33 -0.85 -32.22
C ILE A 165 -5.97 -0.91 -32.93
N ASN A 166 -5.50 0.21 -33.50
CA ASN A 166 -4.18 0.28 -34.12
C ASN A 166 -3.05 -0.03 -33.10
N PHE A 167 -3.22 0.39 -31.84
CA PHE A 167 -2.28 0.03 -30.79
C PHE A 167 -2.24 -1.48 -30.55
N LEU A 168 -3.41 -2.14 -30.50
CA LEU A 168 -3.48 -3.59 -30.36
C LEU A 168 -2.86 -4.30 -31.57
N ASP A 169 -3.20 -3.90 -32.79
CA ASP A 169 -2.64 -4.46 -34.02
C ASP A 169 -1.10 -4.41 -34.02
N GLN A 170 -0.52 -3.35 -33.45
CA GLN A 170 0.92 -3.16 -33.38
C GLN A 170 1.59 -3.96 -32.25
N TYR A 171 0.99 -4.04 -31.05
CA TYR A 171 1.70 -4.48 -29.85
C TYR A 171 1.10 -5.71 -29.14
N GLU A 172 -0.18 -6.04 -29.34
CA GLU A 172 -0.88 -7.07 -28.59
C GLU A 172 -0.18 -8.43 -28.69
N ASN A 173 -0.01 -8.94 -29.91
CA ASN A 173 0.61 -10.25 -30.15
C ASN A 173 2.09 -10.29 -29.71
N THR A 174 2.79 -9.15 -29.79
CA THR A 174 4.20 -9.02 -29.42
C THR A 174 4.35 -9.15 -27.90
N ILE A 175 3.49 -8.49 -27.12
CA ILE A 175 3.54 -8.54 -25.65
C ILE A 175 2.99 -9.88 -25.13
N LEU A 176 1.89 -10.40 -25.70
CA LEU A 176 1.27 -11.66 -25.28
C LEU A 176 2.18 -12.89 -25.46
N ARG A 177 3.17 -12.81 -26.36
CA ARG A 177 4.20 -13.85 -26.51
C ARG A 177 5.12 -13.98 -25.29
N HIS A 178 5.15 -12.98 -24.41
CA HIS A 178 6.06 -12.92 -23.27
C HIS A 178 5.27 -12.83 -21.96
N PRO A 179 4.65 -13.93 -21.47
CA PRO A 179 3.96 -13.95 -20.18
C PRO A 179 4.93 -13.99 -18.99
N ASN A 180 4.48 -13.50 -17.83
CA ASN A 180 5.20 -13.58 -16.54
C ASN A 180 6.59 -12.91 -16.50
N VAL A 181 6.84 -11.90 -17.34
CA VAL A 181 8.10 -11.15 -17.39
C VAL A 181 7.97 -9.89 -16.54
N SER A 182 8.71 -9.81 -15.43
CA SER A 182 8.61 -8.69 -14.47
C SER A 182 8.93 -7.33 -15.08
N THR A 183 9.84 -7.27 -16.05
CA THR A 183 10.23 -6.03 -16.74
C THR A 183 9.18 -5.53 -17.73
N LEU A 184 8.18 -6.35 -18.07
CA LEU A 184 7.06 -5.98 -18.96
C LEU A 184 5.83 -5.46 -18.21
N ASP A 185 5.96 -5.19 -16.91
CA ASP A 185 4.89 -4.65 -16.06
C ASP A 185 4.13 -3.46 -16.70
N GLU A 186 4.84 -2.46 -17.20
CA GLU A 186 4.21 -1.31 -17.87
C GLU A 186 3.48 -1.69 -19.16
N ALA A 187 4.03 -2.62 -19.94
CA ALA A 187 3.44 -3.08 -21.19
C ALA A 187 2.15 -3.88 -20.93
N TYR A 188 2.15 -4.74 -19.90
CA TYR A 188 0.96 -5.43 -19.43
C TYR A 188 -0.10 -4.44 -18.95
N PHE A 189 0.27 -3.46 -18.14
CA PHE A 189 -0.67 -2.46 -17.68
C PHE A 189 -1.25 -1.62 -18.83
N ALA A 190 -0.44 -1.28 -19.82
CA ALA A 190 -0.89 -0.59 -21.04
C ALA A 190 -1.95 -1.42 -21.78
N LEU A 191 -1.71 -2.73 -22.03
CA LEU A 191 -2.70 -3.60 -22.65
C LEU A 191 -4.00 -3.71 -21.83
N ALA A 192 -3.89 -3.91 -20.52
CA ALA A 192 -5.05 -3.98 -19.64
C ALA A 192 -5.89 -2.68 -19.70
N LYS A 193 -5.25 -1.52 -19.76
CA LYS A 193 -5.90 -0.21 -19.92
C LYS A 193 -6.60 -0.09 -21.28
N VAL A 194 -5.99 -0.57 -22.36
CA VAL A 194 -6.61 -0.57 -23.70
C VAL A 194 -7.84 -1.48 -23.73
N TYR A 195 -7.74 -2.70 -23.23
CA TYR A 195 -8.87 -3.65 -23.16
C TYR A 195 -10.03 -3.09 -22.33
N PHE A 196 -9.72 -2.48 -21.20
CA PHE A 196 -10.71 -1.84 -20.35
C PHE A 196 -11.45 -0.72 -21.10
N ARG A 197 -10.72 0.20 -21.74
CA ARG A 197 -11.31 1.32 -22.51
C ARG A 197 -12.20 0.81 -23.67
N LEU A 198 -11.73 -0.18 -24.42
CA LEU A 198 -12.50 -0.77 -25.52
C LEU A 198 -13.75 -1.50 -25.00
N GLY A 199 -13.62 -2.29 -23.93
CA GLY A 199 -14.73 -3.01 -23.33
C GLY A 199 -15.78 -2.13 -22.64
N GLN A 200 -15.44 -0.90 -22.27
CA GLN A 200 -16.42 0.10 -21.83
C GLN A 200 -17.27 0.65 -23.00
N LYS A 201 -16.74 0.64 -24.23
CA LYS A 201 -17.40 1.19 -25.42
C LYS A 201 -18.19 0.18 -26.24
N ASP A 202 -17.78 -1.09 -26.22
CA ASP A 202 -18.44 -2.16 -26.97
C ASP A 202 -19.12 -3.16 -26.02
N PRO A 203 -20.40 -2.95 -25.66
CA PRO A 203 -21.15 -3.88 -24.82
C PRO A 203 -21.26 -5.30 -25.40
N ASN A 204 -21.23 -5.45 -26.73
CA ASN A 204 -21.41 -6.76 -27.39
C ASN A 204 -20.16 -7.64 -27.21
N GLN A 205 -18.98 -7.04 -27.10
CA GLN A 205 -17.70 -7.74 -26.90
C GLN A 205 -17.14 -7.59 -25.48
N LYS A 206 -17.91 -7.02 -24.55
CA LYS A 206 -17.47 -6.74 -23.18
C LYS A 206 -16.83 -7.95 -22.49
N ASN A 207 -17.41 -9.14 -22.64
CA ASN A 207 -16.87 -10.35 -22.02
C ASN A 207 -15.52 -10.77 -22.61
N VAL A 208 -15.36 -10.64 -23.93
CA VAL A 208 -14.08 -10.92 -24.62
C VAL A 208 -12.98 -9.99 -24.09
N TRP A 209 -13.28 -8.69 -23.94
CA TRP A 209 -12.32 -7.73 -23.40
C TRP A 209 -11.98 -7.99 -21.92
N LYS A 210 -12.96 -8.43 -21.12
CA LYS A 210 -12.71 -8.85 -19.73
C LYS A 210 -11.79 -10.06 -19.66
N GLU A 211 -12.02 -11.07 -20.50
CA GLU A 211 -11.18 -12.28 -20.56
C GLU A 211 -9.74 -11.94 -20.95
N LYS A 212 -9.54 -11.12 -21.99
CA LYS A 212 -8.21 -10.61 -22.36
C LYS A 212 -7.55 -9.82 -21.24
N CYS A 213 -8.31 -8.97 -20.54
CA CYS A 213 -7.81 -8.21 -19.40
C CYS A 213 -7.37 -9.14 -18.25
N LEU A 214 -8.17 -10.15 -17.92
CA LEU A 214 -7.83 -11.13 -16.88
C LEU A 214 -6.61 -11.96 -17.27
N GLN A 215 -6.45 -12.33 -18.54
CA GLN A 215 -5.26 -13.02 -19.01
C GLN A 215 -3.99 -12.22 -18.69
N ILE A 216 -3.97 -10.93 -19.04
CA ILE A 216 -2.83 -10.05 -18.76
C ILE A 216 -2.62 -9.82 -17.27
N LEU A 217 -3.68 -9.58 -16.50
CA LEU A 217 -3.58 -9.36 -15.06
C LEU A 217 -3.07 -10.61 -14.30
N ASN A 218 -3.25 -11.80 -14.87
CA ASN A 218 -2.70 -13.04 -14.33
C ASN A 218 -1.22 -13.29 -14.67
N TYR A 219 -0.58 -12.45 -15.50
CA TYR A 219 0.87 -12.50 -15.71
C TYR A 219 1.67 -11.98 -14.52
N TYR A 220 1.03 -11.25 -13.61
CA TYR A 220 1.66 -10.76 -12.40
C TYR A 220 1.84 -11.93 -11.42
N PRO A 221 3.06 -12.19 -10.93
CA PRO A 221 3.28 -13.24 -9.96
C PRO A 221 2.45 -13.02 -8.69
N GLN A 222 2.07 -14.12 -8.02
CA GLN A 222 1.29 -14.04 -6.78
C GLN A 222 2.01 -13.15 -5.75
N GLY A 223 1.27 -12.22 -5.14
CA GLY A 223 1.80 -11.27 -4.15
C GLY A 223 2.67 -10.14 -4.71
N ARG A 224 2.98 -10.13 -6.02
CA ARG A 224 3.84 -9.12 -6.67
C ARG A 224 3.08 -8.04 -7.45
N PHE A 225 1.75 -8.09 -7.45
CA PHE A 225 0.94 -6.97 -7.90
C PHE A 225 1.26 -5.74 -7.03
N HIS A 226 1.44 -4.58 -7.66
CA HIS A 226 1.83 -3.33 -6.99
C HIS A 226 1.15 -2.09 -7.61
N ARG A 227 0.13 -2.32 -8.45
CA ARG A 227 -0.66 -1.30 -9.14
C ARG A 227 -2.07 -1.19 -8.56
N GLU A 228 -2.25 -1.53 -7.28
CA GLU A 228 -3.56 -1.62 -6.61
C GLU A 228 -4.37 -0.33 -6.76
N LYS A 229 -3.72 0.83 -6.66
CA LYS A 229 -4.36 2.14 -6.82
C LYS A 229 -4.72 2.46 -8.26
N ASP A 230 -3.76 2.37 -9.18
CA ASP A 230 -3.91 2.84 -10.57
C ASP A 230 -4.71 1.86 -11.44
N ALA A 231 -4.65 0.58 -11.10
CA ALA A 231 -5.37 -0.49 -11.79
C ALA A 231 -6.69 -0.86 -11.11
N ALA A 232 -7.08 -0.22 -10.00
CA ALA A 232 -8.23 -0.61 -9.19
C ALA A 232 -9.51 -0.86 -10.02
N GLU A 233 -9.88 0.12 -10.85
CA GLU A 233 -11.08 0.02 -11.69
C GLU A 233 -10.95 -1.08 -12.74
N ILE A 234 -9.77 -1.23 -13.35
CA ILE A 234 -9.48 -2.25 -14.36
C ILE A 234 -9.59 -3.66 -13.75
N CYS A 235 -8.92 -3.89 -12.62
CA CYS A 235 -8.90 -5.17 -11.91
C CYS A 235 -10.31 -5.63 -11.54
N VAL A 236 -11.09 -4.72 -10.94
CA VAL A 236 -12.46 -5.00 -10.55
C VAL A 236 -13.33 -5.20 -11.81
N TRP A 237 -13.32 -4.26 -12.75
CA TRP A 237 -14.15 -4.37 -13.95
C TRP A 237 -13.93 -5.68 -14.70
N ALA A 238 -12.68 -6.14 -14.78
CA ALA A 238 -12.31 -7.41 -15.39
C ALA A 238 -12.96 -8.60 -14.65
N SER A 239 -12.84 -8.68 -13.32
CA SER A 239 -13.52 -9.68 -12.50
C SER A 239 -13.70 -9.20 -11.05
N ALA A 240 -14.90 -9.42 -10.51
CA ALA A 240 -15.20 -9.24 -9.08
C ALA A 240 -14.24 -10.06 -8.20
N GLU A 241 -14.03 -11.33 -8.55
CA GLU A 241 -13.15 -12.24 -7.81
C GLU A 241 -11.70 -11.75 -7.82
N PHE A 242 -11.21 -11.29 -8.98
CA PHE A 242 -9.86 -10.78 -9.09
C PHE A 242 -9.68 -9.49 -8.28
N GLY A 243 -10.63 -8.55 -8.38
CA GLY A 243 -10.62 -7.33 -7.58
C GLY A 243 -10.61 -7.59 -6.07
N LEU A 244 -11.43 -8.52 -5.58
CA LEU A 244 -11.45 -8.94 -4.17
C LEU A 244 -10.14 -9.61 -3.75
N LYS A 245 -9.56 -10.44 -4.61
CA LYS A 245 -8.25 -11.07 -4.36
C LYS A 245 -7.15 -10.02 -4.22
N VAL A 246 -7.12 -9.03 -5.12
CA VAL A 246 -6.15 -7.91 -5.04
C VAL A 246 -6.36 -7.12 -3.76
N PHE A 247 -7.61 -6.80 -3.40
CA PHE A 247 -7.92 -6.09 -2.15
C PHE A 247 -7.48 -6.87 -0.91
N LYS A 248 -7.78 -8.18 -0.84
CA LYS A 248 -7.34 -9.04 0.26
C LYS A 248 -5.81 -9.10 0.36
N ASN A 249 -5.12 -9.31 -0.76
CA ASN A 249 -3.66 -9.34 -0.80
C ASN A 249 -3.05 -8.01 -0.33
N LEU A 250 -3.66 -6.87 -0.68
CA LEU A 250 -3.22 -5.55 -0.24
C LEU A 250 -3.27 -5.42 1.29
N LEU A 251 -4.40 -5.82 1.89
CA LEU A 251 -4.59 -5.79 3.35
C LEU A 251 -3.59 -6.71 4.10
N GLU A 252 -3.18 -7.81 3.47
CA GLU A 252 -2.24 -8.78 4.03
C GLU A 252 -0.77 -8.36 3.83
N LYS A 253 -0.45 -7.67 2.73
CA LYS A 253 0.91 -7.26 2.33
C LYS A 253 1.38 -6.00 3.06
N ASP A 254 0.56 -4.95 3.09
CA ASP A 254 0.92 -3.66 3.69
C ASP A 254 -0.13 -3.22 4.70
N LYS A 255 0.19 -3.40 5.99
CA LYS A 255 -0.67 -2.97 7.09
C LYS A 255 -0.63 -1.46 7.32
N ARG A 256 0.32 -0.73 6.70
CA ARG A 256 0.44 0.72 6.90
C ARG A 256 -0.45 1.43 5.89
N GLN A 257 -1.63 1.80 6.35
CA GLN A 257 -2.58 2.63 5.62
C GLN A 257 -2.97 2.08 4.22
N PRO A 258 -3.48 0.83 4.15
CA PRO A 258 -3.90 0.22 2.89
C PRO A 258 -4.94 1.06 2.12
N GLU A 259 -5.70 1.90 2.82
CA GLU A 259 -6.63 2.86 2.24
C GLU A 259 -5.99 3.78 1.18
N TYR A 260 -4.75 4.23 1.40
CA TYR A 260 -4.03 5.13 0.49
C TYR A 260 -3.23 4.39 -0.59
N ALA A 261 -2.84 3.14 -0.32
CA ALA A 261 -2.10 2.28 -1.25
C ALA A 261 -2.98 1.69 -2.36
N GLY A 262 -4.31 1.78 -2.24
CA GLY A 262 -5.25 1.34 -3.27
C GLY A 262 -6.55 0.78 -2.71
N GLY A 263 -6.64 0.54 -1.40
CA GLY A 263 -7.81 -0.06 -0.77
C GLY A 263 -9.09 0.75 -1.00
N ALA A 264 -9.01 2.09 -0.83
CA ALA A 264 -10.15 2.95 -1.11
C ALA A 264 -10.57 2.94 -2.59
N SER A 265 -9.60 2.86 -3.51
CA SER A 265 -9.87 2.75 -4.96
C SER A 265 -10.52 1.40 -5.31
N LEU A 266 -10.02 0.30 -4.76
CA LEU A 266 -10.56 -1.05 -5.00
C LEU A 266 -11.98 -1.20 -4.46
N VAL A 267 -12.24 -0.73 -3.23
CA VAL A 267 -13.59 -0.71 -2.64
C VAL A 267 -14.54 0.13 -3.49
N SER A 268 -14.13 1.33 -3.88
CA SER A 268 -14.95 2.23 -4.71
C SER A 268 -15.29 1.56 -6.05
N ALA A 269 -14.29 1.01 -6.75
CA ALA A 269 -14.51 0.32 -8.02
C ALA A 269 -15.45 -0.89 -7.85
N PHE A 270 -15.26 -1.68 -6.79
CA PHE A 270 -16.05 -2.88 -6.53
C PHE A 270 -17.52 -2.54 -6.34
N LEU A 271 -17.82 -1.54 -5.50
CA LEU A 271 -19.20 -1.13 -5.25
C LEU A 271 -19.85 -0.47 -6.47
N ILE A 272 -19.08 0.19 -7.34
CA ILE A 272 -19.59 0.75 -8.60
C ILE A 272 -19.94 -0.36 -9.60
N HIS A 273 -19.07 -1.37 -9.78
CA HIS A 273 -19.22 -2.39 -10.81
C HIS A 273 -20.04 -3.60 -10.37
N PHE A 274 -20.06 -3.93 -9.09
CA PHE A 274 -20.77 -5.08 -8.51
C PHE A 274 -21.51 -4.69 -7.22
N PRO A 275 -22.43 -3.71 -7.26
CA PRO A 275 -23.19 -3.29 -6.09
C PRO A 275 -23.99 -4.44 -5.46
N ASP A 276 -24.46 -5.41 -6.27
CA ASP A 276 -25.21 -6.58 -5.79
C ASP A 276 -24.35 -7.64 -5.08
N GLN A 277 -23.02 -7.47 -5.05
CA GLN A 277 -22.07 -8.38 -4.39
C GLN A 277 -21.35 -7.71 -3.21
N TRP A 278 -21.85 -6.57 -2.72
CA TRP A 278 -21.21 -5.76 -1.69
C TRP A 278 -20.89 -6.53 -0.40
N GLU A 279 -21.68 -7.58 -0.07
CA GLU A 279 -21.42 -8.47 1.08
C GLU A 279 -20.04 -9.13 1.02
N SER A 280 -19.44 -9.27 -0.16
CA SER A 280 -18.09 -9.83 -0.31
C SER A 280 -17.02 -9.00 0.40
N ILE A 281 -17.17 -7.68 0.44
CA ILE A 281 -16.28 -6.79 1.21
C ILE A 281 -16.50 -7.02 2.72
N LEU A 282 -17.76 -7.22 3.13
CA LEU A 282 -18.07 -7.54 4.52
C LEU A 282 -17.42 -8.86 4.95
N GLU A 283 -17.48 -9.91 4.11
CA GLU A 283 -16.81 -11.18 4.42
C GLU A 283 -15.29 -11.02 4.58
N ILE A 284 -14.64 -10.18 3.75
CA ILE A 284 -13.21 -9.85 3.93
C ILE A 284 -12.96 -9.18 5.29
N SER A 285 -13.84 -8.26 5.69
CA SER A 285 -13.71 -7.52 6.95
C SER A 285 -13.89 -8.38 8.20
N LYS A 286 -14.57 -9.53 8.12
CA LYS A 286 -14.76 -10.46 9.25
C LYS A 286 -13.46 -11.17 9.66
N VAL A 287 -12.45 -11.18 8.80
CA VAL A 287 -11.12 -11.64 9.18
C VAL A 287 -10.45 -10.54 10.01
N LYS A 288 -10.15 -10.83 11.27
CA LYS A 288 -9.59 -9.87 12.25
C LYS A 288 -8.45 -9.02 11.70
N THR A 289 -7.51 -9.63 10.98
CA THR A 289 -6.33 -8.91 10.44
C THR A 289 -6.68 -7.90 9.34
N ASN A 290 -7.87 -8.04 8.75
CA ASN A 290 -8.33 -7.26 7.59
C ASN A 290 -9.39 -6.23 8.00
N THR A 291 -10.02 -6.38 9.18
CA THR A 291 -11.15 -5.57 9.63
C THR A 291 -10.86 -4.07 9.59
N ILE A 292 -9.78 -3.64 10.25
CA ILE A 292 -9.43 -2.21 10.39
C ILE A 292 -8.99 -1.61 9.04
N GLY A 293 -8.16 -2.31 8.28
CA GLY A 293 -7.76 -1.86 6.95
C GLY A 293 -8.95 -1.78 5.97
N THR A 294 -9.94 -2.67 6.12
CA THR A 294 -11.19 -2.61 5.35
C THR A 294 -12.04 -1.41 5.77
N LEU A 295 -12.22 -1.18 7.07
CA LEU A 295 -12.93 -0.03 7.61
C LEU A 295 -12.33 1.28 7.07
N HIS A 296 -11.03 1.48 7.25
CA HIS A 296 -10.34 2.70 6.80
C HIS A 296 -10.41 2.88 5.28
N SER A 297 -10.36 1.79 4.50
CA SER A 297 -10.52 1.84 3.04
C SER A 297 -11.90 2.35 2.63
N ILE A 298 -12.96 1.89 3.32
CA ILE A 298 -14.34 2.33 3.06
C ILE A 298 -14.54 3.78 3.52
N GLU A 299 -14.03 4.16 4.69
CA GLU A 299 -14.10 5.54 5.20
C GLU A 299 -13.39 6.52 4.28
N THR A 300 -12.22 6.14 3.79
CA THR A 300 -11.43 6.94 2.86
C THR A 300 -12.13 7.05 1.51
N ALA A 301 -12.70 5.96 1.00
CA ALA A 301 -13.53 5.98 -0.21
C ALA A 301 -14.71 6.96 -0.09
N LYS A 302 -15.45 6.90 1.04
CA LYS A 302 -16.54 7.84 1.34
C LYS A 302 -16.05 9.28 1.40
N THR A 303 -14.93 9.51 2.08
CA THR A 303 -14.34 10.85 2.23
C THR A 303 -13.91 11.42 0.89
N TRP A 304 -13.28 10.62 0.04
CA TRP A 304 -12.90 11.05 -1.31
C TRP A 304 -14.12 11.39 -2.16
N ALA A 305 -15.17 10.57 -2.12
CA ALA A 305 -16.40 10.86 -2.86
C ALA A 305 -17.04 12.19 -2.43
N LEU A 306 -16.99 12.53 -1.14
CA LEU A 306 -17.56 13.78 -0.65
C LEU A 306 -16.68 15.01 -0.98
N ASN A 307 -15.36 14.88 -0.85
CA ASN A 307 -14.45 16.02 -0.73
C ASN A 307 -13.42 16.17 -1.87
N VAL A 308 -13.16 15.13 -2.67
CA VAL A 308 -12.09 15.13 -3.69
C VAL A 308 -12.67 15.34 -5.09
N ALA A 309 -12.45 16.53 -5.65
CA ALA A 309 -12.97 16.91 -6.97
C ALA A 309 -12.24 16.23 -8.15
N ASN A 310 -10.96 15.89 -8.00
CA ASN A 310 -10.08 15.44 -9.10
C ASN A 310 -9.85 13.92 -9.14
N ASN A 311 -10.77 13.12 -8.59
CA ASN A 311 -10.69 11.66 -8.65
C ASN A 311 -11.92 11.11 -9.39
N ALA A 312 -11.70 10.49 -10.56
CA ALA A 312 -12.78 10.00 -11.43
C ALA A 312 -13.65 8.92 -10.75
N LEU A 313 -13.03 8.04 -9.95
CA LEU A 313 -13.71 6.98 -9.24
C LEU A 313 -14.56 7.56 -8.09
N ALA A 314 -14.01 8.51 -7.35
CA ALA A 314 -14.71 9.25 -6.30
C ALA A 314 -15.91 10.03 -6.87
N ALA A 315 -15.76 10.63 -8.05
CA ALA A 315 -16.85 11.31 -8.75
C ALA A 315 -17.97 10.34 -9.15
N LYS A 316 -17.62 9.16 -9.70
CA LYS A 316 -18.60 8.10 -10.02
C LYS A 316 -19.34 7.62 -8.76
N LEU A 317 -18.62 7.46 -7.66
CA LEU A 317 -19.19 7.06 -6.37
C LEU A 317 -20.19 8.10 -5.86
N LYS A 318 -19.80 9.38 -5.87
CA LYS A 318 -20.65 10.52 -5.45
C LYS A 318 -21.94 10.62 -6.25
N GLN A 319 -21.89 10.30 -7.55
CA GLN A 319 -23.06 10.36 -8.44
C GLN A 319 -24.02 9.18 -8.24
N ASN A 320 -23.59 8.10 -7.60
CA ASN A 320 -24.40 6.90 -7.38
C ASN A 320 -24.90 6.83 -5.93
N GLN A 321 -26.11 7.36 -5.69
CA GLN A 321 -26.71 7.41 -4.36
C GLN A 321 -26.88 6.02 -3.73
N ASN A 322 -27.32 5.02 -4.50
CA ASN A 322 -27.48 3.65 -4.01
C ASN A 322 -26.15 3.09 -3.47
N VAL A 323 -25.04 3.35 -4.18
CA VAL A 323 -23.71 2.92 -3.73
C VAL A 323 -23.25 3.68 -2.48
N MET A 324 -23.57 4.96 -2.35
CA MET A 324 -23.28 5.73 -1.13
C MET A 324 -24.07 5.21 0.10
N GLU A 325 -25.28 4.72 -0.12
CA GLU A 325 -26.07 4.02 0.90
C GLU A 325 -25.44 2.67 1.27
N LEU A 326 -24.97 1.89 0.29
CA LEU A 326 -24.22 0.64 0.55
C LEU A 326 -22.93 0.88 1.35
N ILE A 327 -22.18 1.93 1.04
CA ILE A 327 -20.99 2.34 1.83
C ILE A 327 -21.37 2.59 3.28
N SER A 328 -22.45 3.34 3.51
CA SER A 328 -22.89 3.66 4.87
C SER A 328 -23.34 2.41 5.61
N LYS A 329 -24.04 1.49 4.93
CA LYS A 329 -24.42 0.18 5.47
C LYS A 329 -23.18 -0.68 5.83
N LEU A 330 -22.18 -0.74 4.97
CA LEU A 330 -20.91 -1.44 5.22
C LEU A 330 -20.20 -0.90 6.46
N LEU A 331 -20.05 0.42 6.55
CA LEU A 331 -19.44 1.07 7.71
C LEU A 331 -20.17 0.69 8.99
N THR A 332 -21.50 0.80 9.02
CA THR A 332 -22.30 0.43 10.20
C THR A 332 -22.09 -1.02 10.60
N GLN A 333 -22.13 -1.97 9.66
CA GLN A 333 -21.98 -3.39 9.98
C GLN A 333 -20.58 -3.75 10.47
N ILE A 334 -19.53 -3.14 9.89
CA ILE A 334 -18.15 -3.37 10.32
C ILE A 334 -17.90 -2.74 11.69
N GLU A 335 -18.40 -1.53 11.92
CA GLU A 335 -18.34 -0.88 13.24
C GLU A 335 -19.08 -1.70 14.31
N GLU A 336 -20.26 -2.23 14.01
CA GLU A 336 -21.00 -3.12 14.91
C GLU A 336 -20.25 -4.43 15.21
N PHE A 337 -19.65 -5.03 14.19
CA PHE A 337 -18.79 -6.20 14.34
C PHE A 337 -17.63 -5.90 15.32
N ILE A 338 -16.92 -4.78 15.14
CA ILE A 338 -15.83 -4.37 16.05
C ILE A 338 -16.34 -4.13 17.48
N LEU A 339 -17.47 -3.46 17.62
CA LEU A 339 -18.03 -3.11 18.93
C LEU A 339 -18.62 -4.31 19.69
N SER A 340 -19.03 -5.35 18.98
CA SER A 340 -19.59 -6.60 19.55
C SER A 340 -18.53 -7.68 19.80
N ALA A 341 -17.31 -7.47 19.35
CA ALA A 341 -16.21 -8.41 19.50
C ALA A 341 -15.83 -8.63 20.99
N PRO A 342 -15.38 -9.85 21.35
CA PRO A 342 -14.84 -10.15 22.67
C PRO A 342 -13.73 -9.18 23.12
N LEU A 343 -13.63 -8.97 24.43
CA LEU A 343 -12.61 -8.12 25.04
C LEU A 343 -11.20 -8.53 24.61
N GLY A 344 -10.39 -7.55 24.19
CA GLY A 344 -9.02 -7.75 23.75
C GLY A 344 -8.87 -8.15 22.27
N GLU A 345 -9.97 -8.31 21.53
CA GLU A 345 -9.87 -8.54 20.08
C GLU A 345 -9.40 -7.28 19.34
N PHE A 346 -10.01 -6.14 19.65
CA PHE A 346 -9.60 -4.83 19.15
C PHE A 346 -9.03 -3.99 20.31
N SER A 347 -8.14 -3.06 19.99
CA SER A 347 -7.56 -2.15 20.96
C SER A 347 -8.61 -1.20 21.53
N GLU A 348 -8.39 -0.73 22.76
CA GLU A 348 -9.26 0.29 23.36
C GLU A 348 -9.32 1.57 22.52
N GLN A 349 -8.23 1.89 21.79
CA GLN A 349 -8.17 3.04 20.90
C GLN A 349 -9.12 2.89 19.70
N GLU A 350 -9.07 1.75 19.00
CA GLU A 350 -9.96 1.48 17.85
C GLU A 350 -11.45 1.52 18.28
N ILE A 351 -11.76 0.92 19.43
CA ILE A 351 -13.11 0.95 19.99
C ILE A 351 -13.54 2.38 20.36
N HIS A 352 -12.63 3.15 20.95
CA HIS A 352 -12.89 4.55 21.31
C HIS A 352 -13.17 5.39 20.06
N GLU A 353 -12.33 5.31 19.03
CA GLU A 353 -12.47 6.09 17.79
C GLU A 353 -13.85 5.88 17.14
N ILE A 354 -14.33 4.62 17.07
CA ILE A 354 -15.66 4.30 16.53
C ILE A 354 -16.78 4.90 17.39
N ARG A 355 -16.68 4.82 18.72
CA ARG A 355 -17.71 5.37 19.62
C ARG A 355 -17.71 6.89 19.61
N HIS A 356 -16.53 7.52 19.61
CA HIS A 356 -16.35 8.97 19.58
C HIS A 356 -16.96 9.59 18.32
N LYS A 357 -16.75 8.96 17.15
CA LYS A 357 -17.32 9.42 15.87
C LYS A 357 -18.84 9.55 15.90
N LYS A 358 -19.55 8.74 16.70
CA LYS A 358 -21.02 8.78 16.85
C LYS A 358 -21.51 9.93 17.76
N ILE A 359 -20.62 10.62 18.46
CA ILE A 359 -20.97 11.70 19.39
C ILE A 359 -20.38 13.07 19.00
N VAL A 360 -19.45 13.12 18.04
CA VAL A 360 -18.64 14.32 17.73
C VAL A 360 -19.46 15.56 17.34
N ASP A 361 -20.57 15.40 16.62
CA ASP A 361 -21.43 16.53 16.22
C ASP A 361 -22.14 17.16 17.44
N ARG A 362 -22.60 16.33 18.38
CA ARG A 362 -23.21 16.79 19.64
C ARG A 362 -22.17 17.45 20.53
N LEU A 363 -20.96 16.90 20.56
CA LEU A 363 -19.85 17.45 21.33
C LEU A 363 -19.45 18.84 20.83
N THR A 364 -19.38 19.01 19.50
CA THR A 364 -19.10 20.30 18.85
C THR A 364 -20.15 21.35 19.23
N GLN A 365 -21.45 21.00 19.13
CA GLN A 365 -22.54 21.89 19.58
C GLN A 365 -22.46 22.21 21.08
N GLY A 366 -22.06 21.23 21.90
CA GLY A 366 -21.86 21.42 23.34
C GLY A 366 -20.84 22.52 23.65
N TRP A 367 -19.70 22.52 22.95
CA TRP A 367 -18.70 23.59 23.07
C TRP A 367 -19.22 24.96 22.61
N GLU A 368 -20.03 25.00 21.54
CA GLU A 368 -20.65 26.24 21.08
C GLU A 368 -21.63 26.83 22.10
N TYR A 369 -22.47 25.99 22.71
CA TYR A 369 -23.39 26.44 23.76
C TYR A 369 -22.65 26.86 25.04
N LEU A 370 -21.57 26.16 25.40
CA LEU A 370 -20.73 26.56 26.53
C LEU A 370 -20.16 27.97 26.31
N LYS A 371 -19.66 28.27 25.10
CA LYS A 371 -19.16 29.59 24.73
C LYS A 371 -20.23 30.68 24.83
N LYS A 372 -21.49 30.35 24.50
CA LYS A 372 -22.65 31.24 24.65
C LYS A 372 -23.19 31.30 26.09
N LYS A 373 -22.59 30.55 27.03
CA LYS A 373 -23.04 30.39 28.42
C LYS A 373 -24.45 29.79 28.55
N GLU A 374 -24.89 29.04 27.54
CA GLU A 374 -26.19 28.37 27.51
C GLU A 374 -26.10 27.00 28.23
N TYR A 375 -25.83 27.02 29.53
CA TYR A 375 -25.45 25.82 30.30
C TYR A 375 -26.48 24.69 30.27
N SER A 376 -27.78 24.99 30.31
CA SER A 376 -28.82 23.96 30.27
C SER A 376 -28.79 23.14 28.97
N LYS A 377 -28.43 23.75 27.84
CA LYS A 377 -28.29 23.03 26.56
C LYS A 377 -27.05 22.16 26.52
N VAL A 378 -25.97 22.60 27.19
CA VAL A 378 -24.76 21.78 27.35
C VAL A 378 -25.08 20.53 28.17
N GLU A 379 -25.85 20.66 29.25
CA GLU A 379 -26.29 19.53 30.09
C GLU A 379 -27.16 18.54 29.30
N GLU A 380 -28.10 19.04 28.50
CA GLU A 380 -28.94 18.21 27.63
C GLU A 380 -28.09 17.41 26.62
N LEU A 381 -27.14 18.06 25.95
CA LEU A 381 -26.23 17.39 25.02
C LEU A 381 -25.33 16.38 25.72
N LEU A 382 -24.76 16.72 26.88
CA LEU A 382 -23.93 15.79 27.66
C LEU A 382 -24.71 14.56 28.10
N ASN A 383 -25.97 14.72 28.55
CA ASN A 383 -26.84 13.58 28.88
C ASN A 383 -27.05 12.67 27.65
N SER A 384 -27.29 13.27 26.49
CA SER A 384 -27.42 12.53 25.23
C SER A 384 -26.12 11.80 24.84
N ILE A 385 -24.97 12.45 25.01
CA ILE A 385 -23.65 11.87 24.72
C ILE A 385 -23.36 10.71 25.67
N PHE A 386 -23.52 10.89 26.98
CA PHE A 386 -23.22 9.85 27.97
C PHE A 386 -24.18 8.66 27.90
N ALA A 387 -25.41 8.85 27.44
CA ALA A 387 -26.30 7.74 27.12
C ALA A 387 -25.77 6.85 25.97
N ALA A 388 -24.98 7.42 25.05
CA ALA A 388 -24.37 6.69 23.94
C ALA A 388 -22.95 6.20 24.26
N TYR A 389 -22.14 7.03 24.94
CA TYR A 389 -20.76 6.73 25.28
C TYR A 389 -20.29 7.50 26.53
N GLU A 390 -20.50 6.90 27.70
CA GLU A 390 -20.14 7.47 29.01
C GLU A 390 -18.64 7.68 29.25
N LYS A 391 -17.76 6.98 28.51
CA LYS A 391 -16.31 6.98 28.73
C LYS A 391 -15.53 7.90 27.79
N ASP A 392 -16.23 8.73 27.01
CA ASP A 392 -15.59 9.69 26.12
C ASP A 392 -14.90 10.80 26.94
N GLY A 393 -13.58 10.87 26.87
CA GLY A 393 -12.77 11.79 27.66
C GLY A 393 -12.95 13.25 27.26
N GLU A 394 -13.28 13.54 26.00
CA GLU A 394 -13.56 14.92 25.57
C GLU A 394 -14.92 15.40 26.08
N ALA A 395 -15.96 14.56 26.05
CA ALA A 395 -17.25 14.87 26.67
C ALA A 395 -17.12 15.00 28.20
N LEU A 396 -16.35 14.13 28.82
CA LEU A 396 -16.02 14.20 30.25
C LEU A 396 -15.22 15.47 30.61
N PHE A 397 -14.36 15.95 29.71
CA PHE A 397 -13.68 17.24 29.84
C PHE A 397 -14.67 18.42 29.73
N LEU A 398 -15.59 18.38 28.76
CA LEU A 398 -16.66 19.38 28.62
C LEU A 398 -17.54 19.46 29.89
N ASP A 399 -17.92 18.30 30.45
CA ASP A 399 -18.68 18.22 31.71
C ASP A 399 -17.92 18.85 32.89
N ALA A 400 -16.65 18.51 33.07
CA ALA A 400 -15.83 19.09 34.14
C ALA A 400 -15.66 20.61 33.97
N ARG A 401 -15.47 21.07 32.73
CA ARG A 401 -15.36 22.50 32.41
C ARG A 401 -16.66 23.26 32.67
N LEU A 402 -17.80 22.68 32.30
CA LEU A 402 -19.12 23.23 32.59
C LEU A 402 -19.34 23.35 34.10
N PHE A 403 -19.02 22.31 34.86
CA PHE A 403 -19.20 22.29 36.31
C PHE A 403 -18.36 23.35 37.02
N TRP A 404 -17.10 23.52 36.61
CA TRP A 404 -16.26 24.62 37.08
C TRP A 404 -16.91 25.98 36.80
N LEU A 405 -17.34 26.23 35.56
CA LEU A 405 -17.93 27.52 35.20
C LEU A 405 -19.24 27.82 35.95
N LYS A 406 -20.02 26.81 36.30
CA LYS A 406 -21.26 26.96 37.09
C LYS A 406 -20.99 27.20 38.57
N SER A 407 -20.03 26.51 39.16
CA SER A 407 -19.65 26.67 40.56
C SER A 407 -18.83 27.93 40.83
N GLY A 408 -18.06 28.38 39.83
CA GLY A 408 -17.04 29.40 40.02
C GLY A 408 -15.87 28.94 40.90
N SER A 409 -15.73 27.63 41.14
CA SER A 409 -14.72 27.06 42.03
C SER A 409 -13.77 26.14 41.29
N ALA A 410 -12.48 26.51 41.27
CA ALA A 410 -11.41 25.69 40.69
C ALA A 410 -11.29 24.33 41.39
N GLU A 411 -11.47 24.30 42.72
CA GLU A 411 -11.41 23.06 43.49
C GLU A 411 -12.54 22.09 43.12
N GLU A 412 -13.77 22.61 42.93
CA GLU A 412 -14.91 21.78 42.52
C GLU A 412 -14.77 21.28 41.08
N GLY A 413 -14.28 22.14 40.18
CA GLY A 413 -13.92 21.76 38.81
C GLY A 413 -12.86 20.66 38.76
N MET A 414 -11.81 20.78 39.58
CA MET A 414 -10.75 19.78 39.72
C MET A 414 -11.29 18.43 40.19
N LYS A 415 -12.08 18.40 41.27
CA LYS A 415 -12.69 17.16 41.79
C LYS A 415 -13.54 16.47 40.74
N ARG A 416 -14.29 17.26 39.95
CA ARG A 416 -15.08 16.72 38.83
C ARG A 416 -14.17 16.14 37.74
N ALA A 417 -13.12 16.84 37.36
CA ALA A 417 -12.14 16.39 36.37
C ALA A 417 -11.40 15.10 36.79
N GLU A 418 -11.00 14.99 38.06
CA GLU A 418 -10.36 13.80 38.63
C GLU A 418 -11.29 12.58 38.58
N LYS A 419 -12.55 12.75 39.00
CA LYS A 419 -13.57 11.70 38.90
C LYS A 419 -13.77 11.28 37.44
N ASN A 420 -13.85 12.24 36.54
CA ASN A 420 -14.05 12.01 35.12
C ASN A 420 -12.85 11.30 34.47
N LEU A 421 -11.62 11.61 34.90
CA LEU A 421 -10.41 10.94 34.43
C LEU A 421 -10.38 9.44 34.77
N LEU A 422 -10.94 9.04 35.92
CA LEU A 422 -11.09 7.63 36.29
C LEU A 422 -12.09 6.87 35.40
N LEU A 423 -13.04 7.57 34.78
CA LEU A 423 -14.05 7.00 33.88
C LEU A 423 -13.59 6.95 32.42
N ALA A 424 -12.76 7.92 32.01
CA ALA A 424 -12.32 8.09 30.63
C ALA A 424 -11.60 6.84 30.10
N SER A 425 -11.98 6.40 28.89
CA SER A 425 -11.37 5.25 28.21
C SER A 425 -9.85 5.39 28.13
N ASN A 426 -9.08 4.32 28.39
CA ASN A 426 -7.62 4.42 28.30
C ASN A 426 -7.14 4.59 26.84
N GLY A 427 -7.95 4.18 25.87
CA GLY A 427 -7.74 4.46 24.45
C GLY A 427 -7.88 5.94 24.07
N ASP A 428 -8.57 6.75 24.88
CA ASP A 428 -8.76 8.18 24.64
C ASP A 428 -7.61 9.02 25.20
N ARG A 429 -6.47 9.01 24.52
CA ARG A 429 -5.30 9.79 24.95
C ARG A 429 -5.57 11.30 24.89
N LEU A 430 -6.33 11.78 23.91
CA LEU A 430 -6.59 13.20 23.71
C LEU A 430 -7.50 13.76 24.81
N GLY A 431 -8.64 13.13 25.07
CA GLY A 431 -9.59 13.52 26.11
C GLY A 431 -8.98 13.42 27.51
N ARG A 432 -8.20 12.37 27.78
CA ARG A 432 -7.44 12.25 29.05
C ARG A 432 -6.38 13.34 29.20
N GLY A 433 -5.67 13.67 28.12
CA GLY A 433 -4.74 14.80 28.10
C GLY A 433 -5.42 16.12 28.48
N ARG A 434 -6.62 16.37 27.93
CA ARG A 434 -7.41 17.56 28.27
C ARG A 434 -7.88 17.58 29.72
N LEU A 435 -8.27 16.44 30.27
CA LEU A 435 -8.64 16.31 31.69
C LEU A 435 -7.46 16.59 32.63
N TYR A 436 -6.28 16.02 32.35
CA TYR A 436 -5.06 16.34 33.10
C TYR A 436 -4.72 17.82 33.01
N ASN A 437 -4.84 18.43 31.83
CA ASN A 437 -4.62 19.85 31.66
C ASN A 437 -5.61 20.69 32.49
N LEU A 438 -6.89 20.31 32.53
CA LEU A 438 -7.89 21.01 33.36
C LEU A 438 -7.56 20.93 34.85
N ILE A 439 -7.12 19.76 35.33
CA ILE A 439 -6.64 19.56 36.71
C ILE A 439 -5.44 20.47 36.98
N GLY A 440 -4.47 20.52 36.07
CA GLY A 440 -3.30 21.40 36.18
C GLY A 440 -3.67 22.88 36.27
N CYS A 441 -4.60 23.35 35.43
CA CYS A 441 -5.09 24.73 35.50
C CYS A 441 -5.77 25.02 36.85
N ALA A 442 -6.55 24.08 37.39
CA ALA A 442 -7.20 24.27 38.68
C ALA A 442 -6.18 24.35 39.82
N LEU A 443 -5.17 23.48 39.80
CA LEU A 443 -4.08 23.49 40.78
C LEU A 443 -3.26 24.79 40.71
N ASP A 444 -3.02 25.32 39.51
CA ASP A 444 -2.36 26.60 39.32
C ASP A 444 -3.16 27.76 39.91
N GLU A 445 -4.49 27.82 39.65
CA GLU A 445 -5.38 28.82 40.27
C GLU A 445 -5.42 28.70 41.81
N LEU A 446 -5.24 27.49 42.35
CA LEU A 446 -5.14 27.24 43.78
C LEU A 446 -3.72 27.48 44.36
N GLY A 447 -2.75 27.85 43.54
CA GLY A 447 -1.36 28.09 43.95
C GLY A 447 -0.54 26.84 44.25
N LYS A 448 -1.01 25.66 43.86
CA LYS A 448 -0.36 24.35 44.07
C LYS A 448 0.53 23.98 42.89
N TRP A 449 1.60 24.74 42.69
CA TRP A 449 2.36 24.71 41.43
C TRP A 449 3.11 23.40 41.16
N GLU A 450 3.63 22.74 42.20
CA GLU A 450 4.31 21.45 42.06
C GLU A 450 3.35 20.35 41.60
N GLU A 451 2.12 20.32 42.13
CA GLU A 451 1.07 19.39 41.69
C GLU A 451 0.62 19.71 40.26
N ALA A 452 0.43 21.00 39.94
CA ALA A 452 0.05 21.45 38.60
C ALA A 452 1.08 21.03 37.53
N LEU A 453 2.38 21.12 37.86
CA LEU A 453 3.47 20.67 36.99
C LEU A 453 3.32 19.19 36.62
N LEU A 454 3.01 18.32 37.58
CA LEU A 454 2.82 16.89 37.32
C LEU A 454 1.62 16.64 36.39
N SER A 455 0.52 17.36 36.59
CA SER A 455 -0.66 17.25 35.72
C SER A 455 -0.37 17.70 34.29
N PHE A 456 0.31 18.83 34.11
CA PHE A 456 0.68 19.31 32.77
C PHE A 456 1.69 18.38 32.07
N GLN A 457 2.63 17.77 32.81
CA GLN A 457 3.52 16.74 32.27
C GLN A 457 2.74 15.52 31.76
N LYS A 458 1.72 15.06 32.50
CA LYS A 458 0.84 13.97 32.05
C LYS A 458 0.04 14.35 30.81
N ALA A 459 -0.42 15.60 30.70
CA ALA A 459 -1.10 16.08 29.50
C ALA A 459 -0.17 16.06 28.26
N GLU A 460 1.07 16.55 28.41
CA GLU A 460 2.10 16.51 27.35
C GLU A 460 2.46 15.07 26.94
N GLU A 461 2.63 14.15 27.91
CA GLU A 461 2.92 12.73 27.62
C GLU A 461 1.82 12.06 26.78
N LEU A 462 0.56 12.44 27.00
CA LEU A 462 -0.58 11.88 26.29
C LEU A 462 -0.80 12.50 24.92
N SER A 463 -0.57 13.81 24.77
CA SER A 463 -0.71 14.53 23.49
C SER A 463 0.49 15.47 23.25
N PRO A 464 1.65 14.93 22.83
CA PRO A 464 2.89 15.71 22.68
C PRO A 464 2.83 16.78 21.60
N GLN A 465 1.84 16.73 20.72
CA GLN A 465 1.61 17.69 19.64
C GLN A 465 0.80 18.92 20.05
N ASP A 466 0.20 18.96 21.25
CA ASP A 466 -0.60 20.10 21.68
C ASP A 466 0.30 21.19 22.31
N SER A 467 0.43 22.32 21.61
CA SER A 467 1.26 23.44 22.06
C SER A 467 0.77 24.08 23.35
N ILE A 468 -0.52 23.92 23.71
CA ILE A 468 -1.11 24.49 24.93
C ILE A 468 -0.48 23.85 26.16
N TYR A 469 -0.25 22.53 26.16
CA TYR A 469 0.32 21.84 27.33
C TYR A 469 1.78 22.25 27.54
N VAL A 470 2.53 22.44 26.45
CA VAL A 470 3.90 22.94 26.48
C VAL A 470 3.96 24.40 26.97
N ALA A 471 2.98 25.23 26.62
CA ALA A 471 2.86 26.60 27.11
C ALA A 471 2.56 26.64 28.62
N ASN A 472 1.62 25.82 29.09
CA ASN A 472 1.30 25.70 30.51
C ASN A 472 2.51 25.20 31.33
N LEU A 473 3.32 24.27 30.77
CA LEU A 473 4.59 23.88 31.38
C LEU A 473 5.59 25.03 31.46
N ALA A 474 5.69 25.87 30.43
CA ALA A 474 6.56 27.04 30.47
C ALA A 474 6.15 28.00 31.61
N GLU A 475 4.85 28.28 31.72
CA GLU A 475 4.30 29.14 32.76
C GLU A 475 4.50 28.56 34.17
N ILE A 476 4.26 27.27 34.37
CA ILE A 476 4.39 26.67 35.70
C ILE A 476 5.86 26.60 36.15
N PHE A 477 6.80 26.30 35.25
CA PHE A 477 8.23 26.38 35.58
C PHE A 477 8.67 27.82 35.90
N TRP A 478 8.06 28.81 35.27
CA TRP A 478 8.31 30.21 35.57
C TRP A 478 7.83 30.58 36.97
N LYS A 479 6.61 30.20 37.34
CA LYS A 479 6.04 30.39 38.69
C LYS A 479 6.87 29.70 39.78
N LEU A 480 7.39 28.50 39.49
CA LEU A 480 8.31 27.76 40.36
C LEU A 480 9.74 28.34 40.41
N GLY A 481 10.04 29.41 39.67
CA GLY A 481 11.35 30.05 39.62
C GLY A 481 12.42 29.28 38.81
N ASN A 482 12.07 28.17 38.17
CA ASN A 482 12.97 27.40 37.31
C ASN A 482 13.06 28.03 35.92
N LYS A 483 13.81 29.15 35.83
CA LYS A 483 13.98 29.94 34.61
C LYS A 483 14.56 29.13 33.44
N THR A 484 15.44 28.17 33.71
CA THR A 484 16.06 27.32 32.68
C THR A 484 15.02 26.45 31.98
N SER A 485 14.20 25.71 32.75
CA SER A 485 13.12 24.91 32.18
C SER A 485 12.05 25.77 31.53
N ALA A 486 11.67 26.89 32.17
CA ALA A 486 10.68 27.83 31.64
C ALA A 486 11.08 28.34 30.25
N GLY A 487 12.33 28.78 30.06
CA GLY A 487 12.84 29.24 28.77
C GLY A 487 12.88 28.15 27.70
N ARG A 488 13.26 26.92 28.09
CA ARG A 488 13.26 25.76 27.19
C ARG A 488 11.85 25.42 26.70
N TYR A 489 10.88 25.33 27.61
CA TYR A 489 9.48 25.04 27.26
C TYR A 489 8.84 26.20 26.49
N ALA A 490 9.14 27.46 26.81
CA ALA A 490 8.68 28.60 26.03
C ALA A 490 9.19 28.57 24.59
N LYS A 491 10.48 28.24 24.39
CA LYS A 491 11.05 28.04 23.04
C LYS A 491 10.34 26.90 22.29
N LYS A 492 10.09 25.77 22.96
CA LYS A 492 9.36 24.63 22.39
C LYS A 492 7.93 25.04 21.99
N ALA A 493 7.17 25.67 22.88
CA ALA A 493 5.82 26.13 22.63
C ALA A 493 5.76 27.09 21.42
N LYS A 494 6.69 28.05 21.32
CA LYS A 494 6.80 28.95 20.15
C LYS A 494 7.09 28.18 18.85
N SER A 495 8.00 27.19 18.88
CA SER A 495 8.29 26.37 17.69
C SER A 495 7.10 25.54 17.23
N MET A 496 6.15 25.26 18.13
CA MET A 496 4.88 24.60 17.85
C MET A 496 3.74 25.57 17.49
N GLY A 497 4.04 26.87 17.34
CA GLY A 497 3.07 27.89 16.92
C GLY A 497 2.27 28.57 18.03
N ASN A 498 2.60 28.36 19.31
CA ASN A 498 1.95 29.07 20.40
C ASN A 498 2.28 30.57 20.39
N GLN A 499 1.26 31.43 20.56
CA GLN A 499 1.37 32.89 20.50
C GLN A 499 0.95 33.58 21.81
N SER A 500 0.86 32.86 22.92
CA SER A 500 0.45 33.45 24.20
C SER A 500 1.46 34.48 24.72
N GLU A 501 0.95 35.57 25.28
CA GLU A 501 1.78 36.68 25.80
C GLU A 501 2.72 36.22 26.93
N ILE A 502 2.27 35.28 27.76
CA ILE A 502 3.08 34.70 28.84
C ILE A 502 4.28 33.93 28.28
N VAL A 503 4.09 33.12 27.24
CA VAL A 503 5.18 32.39 26.57
C VAL A 503 6.17 33.36 25.92
N GLU A 504 5.68 34.43 25.29
CA GLU A 504 6.56 35.47 24.73
C GLU A 504 7.41 36.15 25.81
N THR A 505 6.77 36.49 26.93
CA THR A 505 7.41 37.14 28.07
C THR A 505 8.49 36.24 28.67
N ILE A 506 8.16 34.97 28.96
CA ILE A 506 9.12 34.00 29.49
C ILE A 506 10.29 33.79 28.52
N PHE A 507 10.00 33.63 27.22
CA PHE A 507 11.04 33.45 26.21
C PHE A 507 11.99 34.65 26.16
N ARG A 508 11.46 35.88 26.15
CA ARG A 508 12.26 37.11 26.11
C ARG A 508 13.11 37.30 27.37
N GLU A 509 12.57 37.00 28.54
CA GLU A 509 13.29 37.19 29.81
C GLU A 509 14.34 36.12 30.08
N THR A 510 14.12 34.90 29.59
CA THR A 510 15.09 33.80 29.74
C THR A 510 16.22 33.87 28.69
N THR A 511 15.94 34.42 27.50
CA THR A 511 16.96 34.66 26.47
C THR A 511 17.86 35.87 26.77
N LYS A 512 17.33 36.93 27.38
CA LYS A 512 18.14 38.10 27.81
C LYS A 512 19.19 37.77 28.87
N ASN A 513 18.95 36.73 29.68
CA ASN A 513 19.81 36.33 30.80
C ASN A 513 20.71 35.12 30.47
N SER A 514 20.73 34.66 29.22
CA SER A 514 21.67 33.62 28.78
C SER A 514 23.04 34.28 28.53
N PRO A 515 24.13 33.83 29.17
CA PRO A 515 25.47 34.28 28.80
C PRO A 515 25.65 34.03 27.30
N LYS A 516 26.14 35.03 26.56
CA LYS A 516 26.59 34.81 25.18
C LYS A 516 27.75 33.82 25.25
N GLU A 517 27.52 32.59 24.79
CA GLU A 517 28.61 31.65 24.47
C GLU A 517 29.46 32.18 23.32
#